data_AF-A0A7J8XZI3-F1
#
_entry.id   AF-A0A7J8XZI3-F1
#
_cell.length_a   1.000
_cell.length_b   1.000
_cell.length_c   1.000
_cell.angle_alpha   90.00
_cell.angle_beta   90.00
_cell.angle_gamma   90.00
#
_symmetry.space_group_name_H-M   'P 1'
#
loop_
_entity.id
_entity.type
_entity.pdbx_description
1 polymer ?
#
loop_
_entity_poly.entity_id
_entity_poly.type
_entity_poly.pdbx_seq_one_letter_code
_entity_poly.pdbx_strand_id
1 'polypeptide(L)'
;MMHLSFSDIFWEVKRYPVTCSCVSEEDSEKTGKVTSAGMYFLHFQVYRMDSTVNALAIAKDPESAFFKRLEGLQPCEVSELKAGTHIFAVYGDNFFKTATYTIEALCAKSYEDTTEKLKDIESQILRKRNELRQFETEYRKALARFQEVTNRYTQEKQSVDELLKQRDSIHATFTVTRPPSGISNLSNGSSSKVPVETESPTEDGNSDGKDKS
;
A
#
# COMPACT_ATOMS: atom_id res chain seq x y z
N MET A 1 -13.45 -39.83 -21.60
CA MET A 1 -12.95 -39.25 -22.85
C MET A 1 -14.18 -38.82 -23.65
N MET A 2 -14.50 -37.53 -23.69
CA MET A 2 -15.55 -37.02 -24.57
C MET A 2 -14.91 -36.49 -25.84
N HIS A 3 -15.42 -36.94 -26.99
CA HIS A 3 -15.15 -36.31 -28.27
C HIS A 3 -16.01 -35.06 -28.36
N LEU A 4 -15.43 -33.89 -28.05
CA LEU A 4 -16.05 -32.63 -28.42
C LEU A 4 -15.81 -32.43 -29.93
N SER A 5 -16.83 -32.69 -30.72
CA SER A 5 -16.86 -32.26 -32.12
C SER A 5 -16.96 -30.73 -32.13
N PHE A 6 -15.82 -30.07 -32.35
CA PHE A 6 -15.71 -28.61 -32.48
C PHE A 6 -16.54 -28.01 -33.63
N SER A 7 -17.19 -28.85 -34.45
CA SER A 7 -17.98 -28.46 -35.62
C SER A 7 -19.06 -27.43 -35.33
N ASP A 8 -19.71 -27.50 -34.16
CA ASP A 8 -20.88 -26.67 -33.84
C ASP A 8 -20.53 -25.40 -33.06
N ILE A 9 -19.36 -25.36 -32.39
CA ILE A 9 -18.84 -24.17 -31.69
C ILE A 9 -18.05 -23.27 -32.66
N PHE A 10 -17.58 -23.84 -33.77
CA PHE A 10 -16.60 -23.25 -34.67
C PHE A 10 -17.12 -23.01 -36.09
N TRP A 11 -18.44 -22.94 -36.30
CA TRP A 11 -18.96 -22.55 -37.62
C TRP A 11 -18.47 -21.16 -38.03
N GLU A 12 -18.13 -20.30 -37.05
CA GLU A 12 -17.74 -18.92 -37.32
C GLU A 12 -16.38 -18.52 -36.76
N VAL A 13 -15.44 -19.46 -36.74
CA VAL A 13 -13.98 -19.16 -36.66
C VAL A 13 -13.28 -19.57 -37.96
N LYS A 14 -14.03 -19.97 -39.00
CA LYS A 14 -13.52 -20.22 -40.36
C LYS A 14 -13.09 -18.95 -41.13
N ARG A 15 -13.01 -17.77 -40.50
CA ARG A 15 -12.77 -16.52 -41.23
C ARG A 15 -11.83 -15.49 -40.61
N TYR A 16 -11.05 -15.84 -39.58
CA TYR A 16 -10.00 -14.93 -39.13
C TYR A 16 -8.76 -15.71 -38.64
N PRO A 17 -7.55 -15.35 -39.10
CA PRO A 17 -6.30 -15.90 -38.58
C PRO A 17 -5.99 -15.24 -37.22
N VAL A 18 -6.83 -15.49 -36.21
CA VAL A 18 -6.58 -15.02 -34.85
C VAL A 18 -6.07 -16.20 -34.05
N THR A 19 -4.77 -16.20 -33.75
CA THR A 19 -4.19 -17.10 -32.76
C THR A 19 -4.76 -16.73 -31.40
N CYS A 20 -5.48 -17.66 -30.78
CA CYS A 20 -5.96 -17.50 -29.41
C CYS A 20 -5.03 -18.30 -28.50
N SER A 21 -4.75 -17.77 -27.32
CA SER A 21 -3.83 -18.42 -26.40
C SER A 21 -4.50 -18.68 -25.06
N CYS A 22 -4.19 -19.82 -24.46
CA CYS A 22 -4.56 -20.07 -23.06
C CYS A 22 -3.68 -19.17 -22.19
N VAL A 23 -4.32 -18.28 -21.44
CA VAL A 23 -3.64 -17.24 -20.64
C VAL A 23 -3.86 -17.41 -19.13
N SER A 24 -4.79 -18.28 -18.74
CA SER A 24 -5.04 -18.60 -17.34
C SER A 24 -5.69 -19.96 -17.22
N GLU A 25 -5.10 -20.81 -16.39
CA GLU A 25 -5.66 -22.06 -15.89
C GLU A 25 -5.84 -21.88 -14.39
N GLU A 26 -7.08 -21.99 -13.92
CA GLU A 26 -7.39 -21.88 -12.49
C GLU A 26 -7.34 -23.26 -11.85
N ASP A 27 -6.78 -23.31 -10.65
CA ASP A 27 -6.89 -24.48 -9.80
C ASP A 27 -8.34 -24.70 -9.35
N SER A 28 -8.63 -25.92 -8.93
CA SER A 28 -9.98 -26.28 -8.50
C SER A 28 -10.34 -25.62 -7.16
N GLU A 29 -11.33 -24.73 -7.17
CA GLU A 29 -11.84 -24.06 -5.98
C GLU A 29 -13.22 -24.57 -5.58
N LYS A 30 -13.42 -24.74 -4.27
CA LYS A 30 -14.70 -25.22 -3.72
C LYS A 30 -15.68 -24.06 -3.58
N THR A 31 -16.63 -23.95 -4.49
CA THR A 31 -17.70 -22.97 -4.45
C THR A 31 -19.00 -23.64 -3.95
N GLY A 32 -19.26 -23.51 -2.65
CA GLY A 32 -20.45 -24.07 -2.02
C GLY A 32 -20.43 -25.61 -1.99
N LYS A 33 -21.32 -26.23 -2.78
CA LYS A 33 -21.46 -27.70 -2.86
C LYS A 33 -20.69 -28.34 -4.02
N VAL A 34 -20.16 -27.52 -4.93
CA VAL A 34 -19.44 -27.99 -6.12
C VAL A 34 -18.01 -27.46 -6.10
N THR A 35 -17.16 -28.07 -6.92
CA THR A 35 -15.79 -27.59 -7.15
C THR A 35 -15.69 -27.19 -8.61
N SER A 36 -15.15 -26.01 -8.88
CA SER A 36 -15.05 -25.43 -10.22
C SER A 36 -13.61 -25.04 -10.53
N ALA A 37 -13.24 -25.12 -11.80
CA ALA A 37 -11.97 -24.65 -12.34
C ALA A 37 -12.25 -24.04 -13.72
N GLY A 38 -11.48 -23.01 -14.08
CA GLY A 38 -11.62 -22.27 -15.32
C GLY A 38 -10.38 -22.37 -16.20
N MET A 39 -10.60 -22.33 -17.52
CA MET A 39 -9.55 -22.10 -18.52
C MET A 39 -9.97 -20.93 -19.39
N TYR A 40 -9.09 -19.95 -19.54
CA TYR A 40 -9.39 -18.71 -20.27
C TYR A 40 -8.49 -18.58 -21.50
N PHE A 41 -9.13 -18.31 -22.63
CA PHE A 41 -8.48 -18.15 -23.91
C PHE A 41 -8.70 -16.72 -24.40
N LEU A 42 -7.63 -15.92 -24.44
CA LEU A 42 -7.67 -14.51 -24.83
C LEU A 42 -6.66 -14.23 -25.94
N HIS A 43 -6.87 -13.11 -26.63
CA HIS A 43 -6.03 -12.66 -27.75
C HIS A 43 -5.03 -11.57 -27.32
N PHE A 44 -4.82 -11.40 -26.01
CA PHE A 44 -3.88 -10.43 -25.44
C PHE A 44 -3.25 -10.99 -24.17
N GLN A 45 -2.09 -10.43 -23.80
CA GLN A 45 -1.36 -10.83 -22.60
C GLN A 45 -2.09 -10.38 -21.34
N VAL A 46 -2.27 -11.31 -20.40
CA VAL A 46 -2.73 -11.05 -19.04
C VAL A 46 -1.54 -11.17 -18.08
N TYR A 47 -1.58 -10.42 -16.98
CA TYR A 47 -0.53 -10.44 -15.97
C TYR A 47 -1.05 -11.03 -14.67
N ARG A 48 -0.24 -11.90 -14.05
CA ARG A 48 -0.50 -12.45 -12.73
C ARG A 48 0.32 -11.70 -11.69
N MET A 49 -0.29 -11.49 -10.53
CA MET A 49 0.39 -10.98 -9.36
C MET A 49 1.08 -12.13 -8.63
N ASP A 50 2.41 -12.11 -8.53
CA ASP A 50 3.12 -12.96 -7.58
C ASP A 50 3.04 -12.35 -6.17
N SER A 51 2.18 -12.92 -5.33
CA SER A 51 1.95 -12.48 -3.95
C SER A 51 3.21 -12.63 -3.08
N THR A 52 4.09 -13.60 -3.40
CA THR A 52 5.27 -13.91 -2.58
C THR A 52 6.32 -12.80 -2.64
N VAL A 53 6.48 -12.17 -3.81
CA VAL A 53 7.41 -11.06 -4.04
C VAL A 53 7.00 -9.82 -3.23
N ASN A 54 5.70 -9.61 -3.03
CA ASN A 54 5.18 -8.44 -2.34
C ASN A 54 5.35 -8.54 -0.80
N ALA A 55 5.14 -9.74 -0.22
CA ALA A 55 5.24 -9.96 1.22
C ALA A 55 6.63 -9.67 1.80
N LEU A 56 7.70 -10.04 1.08
CA LEU A 56 9.08 -9.81 1.52
C LEU A 56 9.48 -8.33 1.49
N ALA A 57 8.95 -7.57 0.54
CA ALA A 57 9.18 -6.13 0.45
C ALA A 57 8.49 -5.38 1.61
N ILE A 58 7.24 -5.77 1.92
CA ILE A 58 6.44 -5.20 3.01
C ILE A 58 7.12 -5.37 4.37
N ALA A 59 7.77 -6.52 4.61
CA ALA A 59 8.43 -6.81 5.87
C ALA A 59 9.67 -5.95 6.16
N LYS A 60 10.30 -5.35 5.13
CA LYS A 60 11.53 -4.56 5.28
C LYS A 60 11.28 -3.07 5.42
N ASP A 61 10.29 -2.54 4.70
CA ASP A 61 9.96 -1.12 4.72
C ASP A 61 8.48 -0.93 4.29
N PRO A 62 7.59 -0.50 5.21
CA PRO A 62 6.18 -0.32 4.95
C PRO A 62 5.88 0.82 3.96
N GLU A 63 6.78 1.78 3.75
CA GLU A 63 6.62 2.78 2.69
C GLU A 63 6.98 2.17 1.32
N SER A 64 8.03 1.35 1.25
CA SER A 64 8.39 0.62 0.03
C SER A 64 7.33 -0.40 -0.42
N ALA A 65 6.54 -0.91 0.52
CA ALA A 65 5.40 -1.82 0.25
C ALA A 65 4.44 -1.24 -0.80
N PHE A 66 4.14 0.05 -0.70
CA PHE A 66 3.20 0.70 -1.61
C PHE A 66 3.78 0.80 -3.01
N PHE A 67 5.03 1.26 -3.14
CA PHE A 67 5.72 1.43 -4.42
C PHE A 67 5.97 0.09 -5.14
N LYS A 68 6.19 -0.98 -4.38
CA LYS A 68 6.48 -2.32 -4.91
C LYS A 68 5.25 -3.19 -5.14
N ARG A 69 4.05 -2.68 -4.83
CA ARG A 69 2.80 -3.44 -4.92
C ARG A 69 2.51 -4.01 -6.31
N LEU A 70 2.95 -3.32 -7.36
CA LEU A 70 2.81 -3.75 -8.76
C LEU A 70 4.11 -4.33 -9.36
N GLU A 71 5.16 -4.48 -8.56
CA GLU A 71 6.45 -4.96 -9.04
C GLU A 71 6.43 -6.46 -9.37
N GLY A 72 5.63 -7.24 -8.64
CA GLY A 72 5.41 -8.67 -8.84
C GLY A 72 4.49 -9.04 -10.00
N LEU A 73 4.07 -8.08 -10.84
CA LEU A 73 3.34 -8.38 -12.07
C LEU A 73 4.24 -9.12 -13.05
N GLN A 74 3.91 -10.39 -13.28
CA GLN A 74 4.52 -11.23 -14.29
C GLN A 74 3.53 -11.55 -15.40
N PRO A 75 3.96 -11.57 -16.68
CA PRO A 75 3.13 -12.09 -17.75
C PRO A 75 2.72 -13.52 -17.42
N CYS A 76 1.43 -13.84 -17.54
CA CYS A 76 1.01 -15.24 -17.47
C CYS A 76 1.74 -16.07 -18.53
N GLU A 77 2.06 -17.32 -18.21
CA GLU A 77 2.53 -18.27 -19.22
C GLU A 77 1.43 -18.47 -20.25
N VAL A 78 1.80 -18.35 -21.53
CA VAL A 78 0.84 -18.35 -22.63
C VAL A 78 1.08 -19.58 -23.48
N SER A 79 0.07 -20.45 -23.58
CA SER A 79 0.08 -21.58 -24.51
C SER A 79 -0.70 -21.22 -25.77
N GLU A 80 0.01 -21.03 -26.88
CA GLU A 80 -0.62 -20.70 -28.18
C GLU A 80 -1.41 -21.89 -28.74
N LEU A 81 -2.69 -21.68 -29.05
CA LEU A 81 -3.48 -22.69 -29.76
C LEU A 81 -3.46 -22.41 -31.26
N LYS A 82 -2.90 -23.37 -31.99
CA LYS A 82 -2.96 -23.40 -33.45
C LYS A 82 -4.35 -23.81 -33.91
N ALA A 83 -4.73 -23.42 -35.13
CA ALA A 83 -5.94 -23.93 -35.75
C ALA A 83 -5.87 -25.48 -35.84
N GLY A 84 -6.90 -26.16 -35.32
CA GLY A 84 -6.93 -27.61 -35.27
C GLY A 84 -7.85 -28.15 -34.19
N THR A 85 -7.92 -29.48 -34.08
CA THR A 85 -8.65 -30.15 -33.00
C THR A 85 -7.76 -30.23 -31.77
N HIS A 86 -8.28 -29.73 -30.64
CA HIS A 86 -7.63 -29.78 -29.34
C HIS A 86 -8.39 -30.71 -28.41
N ILE A 87 -7.67 -31.40 -27.53
CA ILE A 87 -8.24 -32.30 -26.53
C ILE A 87 -8.02 -31.67 -25.16
N PHE A 88 -9.13 -31.39 -24.48
CA PHE A 88 -9.13 -30.97 -23.09
C PHE A 88 -9.53 -32.16 -22.22
N ALA A 89 -8.76 -32.41 -21.17
CA ALA A 89 -9.00 -33.51 -20.25
C ALA A 89 -9.13 -32.97 -18.82
N VAL A 90 -10.19 -33.38 -18.14
CA VAL A 90 -10.37 -33.12 -16.70
C VAL A 90 -9.84 -34.33 -15.94
N TYR A 91 -8.82 -34.12 -15.11
CA TYR A 91 -8.25 -35.15 -14.26
C TYR A 91 -8.83 -35.03 -12.85
N GLY A 92 -9.42 -36.12 -12.36
CA GLY A 92 -9.86 -36.22 -10.97
C GLY A 92 -8.79 -36.87 -10.11
N ASP A 93 -8.63 -36.39 -8.88
CA ASP A 93 -7.76 -36.97 -7.85
C ASP A 93 -8.33 -38.27 -7.26
N ASN A 94 -9.65 -38.46 -7.35
CA ASN A 94 -10.39 -39.58 -6.78
C ASN A 94 -10.59 -40.72 -7.77
N PHE A 95 -9.61 -41.63 -7.83
CA PHE A 95 -9.69 -42.86 -8.63
C PHE A 95 -10.76 -43.85 -8.15
N PHE A 96 -11.16 -43.79 -6.88
CA PHE A 96 -12.05 -44.78 -6.25
C PHE A 96 -13.54 -44.38 -6.24
N LYS A 97 -13.86 -43.13 -6.60
CA LYS A 97 -15.23 -42.62 -6.56
C LYS A 97 -15.60 -41.99 -7.90
N THR A 98 -16.71 -42.45 -8.47
CA THR A 98 -17.26 -41.83 -9.67
C THR A 98 -17.75 -40.42 -9.33
N ALA A 99 -17.27 -39.43 -10.07
CA ALA A 99 -17.69 -38.04 -9.95
C ALA A 99 -18.37 -37.61 -11.25
N THR A 100 -19.42 -36.79 -11.12
CA THR A 100 -20.11 -36.18 -12.25
C THR A 100 -19.45 -34.85 -12.54
N TYR A 101 -19.01 -34.66 -13.79
CA TYR A 101 -18.40 -33.41 -14.25
C TYR A 101 -19.28 -32.80 -15.35
N THR A 102 -19.38 -31.48 -15.34
CA THR A 102 -19.97 -30.69 -16.42
C THR A 102 -18.88 -29.82 -17.00
N ILE A 103 -18.72 -29.85 -18.33
CA ILE A 103 -17.78 -28.98 -19.06
C ILE A 103 -18.62 -28.03 -19.90
N GLU A 104 -18.42 -26.74 -19.71
CA GLU A 104 -19.09 -25.70 -20.48
C GLU A 104 -18.05 -24.90 -21.26
N ALA A 105 -18.36 -24.62 -22.53
CA ALA A 105 -17.54 -23.77 -23.38
C ALA A 105 -18.34 -22.51 -23.71
N LEU A 106 -17.89 -21.37 -23.22
CA LEU A 106 -18.52 -20.07 -23.45
C LEU A 106 -17.76 -19.32 -24.55
N CYS A 107 -18.48 -18.78 -25.54
CA CYS A 107 -17.87 -18.04 -26.63
C CYS A 107 -17.61 -16.58 -26.20
N ALA A 108 -16.41 -16.07 -26.48
CA ALA A 108 -16.03 -14.70 -26.14
C ALA A 108 -16.91 -13.62 -26.82
N LYS A 109 -17.61 -13.93 -27.92
CA LYS A 109 -18.48 -12.96 -28.63
C LYS A 109 -19.57 -12.37 -27.74
N SER A 110 -20.11 -13.15 -26.78
CA SER A 110 -21.11 -12.64 -25.83
C SER A 110 -20.52 -11.76 -24.72
N TYR A 111 -19.19 -11.63 -24.68
CA TYR A 111 -18.45 -10.92 -23.64
C TYR A 111 -17.41 -9.94 -24.22
N GLU A 112 -17.59 -9.48 -25.47
CA GLU A 112 -16.65 -8.59 -26.15
C GLU A 112 -16.40 -7.31 -25.34
N ASP A 113 -17.47 -6.64 -24.89
CA ASP A 113 -17.38 -5.46 -24.01
C ASP A 113 -16.59 -5.73 -22.72
N THR A 114 -16.78 -6.90 -22.11
CA THR A 114 -16.08 -7.28 -20.87
C THR A 114 -14.60 -7.57 -21.14
N THR A 115 -14.32 -8.17 -22.30
CA THR A 115 -12.96 -8.50 -22.75
C THR A 115 -12.16 -7.23 -23.05
N GLU A 116 -12.77 -6.24 -23.68
CA GLU A 116 -12.14 -4.94 -23.93
C GLU A 116 -11.89 -4.18 -22.62
N LYS A 117 -12.85 -4.18 -21.70
CA LYS A 117 -12.67 -3.60 -20.35
C LYS A 117 -11.50 -4.25 -19.61
N LEU A 118 -11.38 -5.57 -19.67
CA LEU A 118 -10.27 -6.28 -19.05
C LEU A 118 -8.92 -5.84 -19.68
N LYS A 119 -8.85 -5.75 -21.00
CA LYS A 119 -7.66 -5.28 -21.72
C LYS A 119 -7.27 -3.85 -21.34
N ASP A 120 -8.25 -2.97 -21.17
CA ASP A 120 -8.00 -1.59 -20.72
C ASP A 120 -7.50 -1.55 -19.27
N ILE A 121 -8.10 -2.32 -18.37
CA ILE A 121 -7.65 -2.45 -16.97
C ILE A 121 -6.21 -2.96 -16.90
N GLU A 122 -5.86 -4.03 -17.63
CA GLU A 122 -4.49 -4.53 -17.73
C GLU A 122 -3.51 -3.43 -18.18
N SER A 123 -3.90 -2.67 -19.20
CA SER A 123 -3.10 -1.56 -19.71
C SER A 123 -2.92 -0.43 -18.68
N GLN A 124 -3.97 -0.11 -17.93
CA GLN A 124 -3.93 0.87 -16.85
C GLN A 124 -3.04 0.41 -15.69
N ILE A 125 -3.09 -0.86 -15.31
CA ILE A 125 -2.25 -1.45 -14.27
C ILE A 125 -0.77 -1.34 -14.66
N LEU A 126 -0.42 -1.69 -15.90
CA LEU A 126 0.96 -1.55 -16.39
C LEU A 126 1.43 -0.11 -16.41
N ARG A 127 0.56 0.83 -16.80
CA ARG A 127 0.88 2.26 -16.75
C ARG A 127 1.15 2.70 -15.30
N LYS A 128 0.29 2.32 -14.37
CA LYS A 128 0.44 2.62 -12.94
C LYS A 128 1.70 2.02 -12.34
N ARG A 129 2.14 0.84 -12.78
CA ARG A 129 3.43 0.25 -12.38
C ARG A 129 4.60 1.17 -12.74
N ASN A 130 4.58 1.76 -13.93
CA ASN A 130 5.65 2.66 -14.37
C ASN A 130 5.58 4.01 -13.65
N GLU A 131 4.38 4.55 -13.45
CA GLU A 131 4.16 5.78 -12.67
C GLU A 131 4.65 5.63 -11.22
N LEU A 132 4.35 4.50 -10.56
CA LEU A 132 4.81 4.23 -9.20
C LEU A 132 6.34 4.21 -9.08
N ARG A 133 7.05 3.65 -10.06
CA ARG A 133 8.52 3.64 -10.07
C ARG A 133 9.12 5.04 -10.16
N GLN A 134 8.51 5.92 -10.97
CA GLN A 134 8.93 7.31 -11.07
C GLN A 134 8.61 8.07 -9.78
N PHE A 135 7.39 7.88 -9.27
CA PHE A 135 6.92 8.51 -8.05
C PHE A 135 7.75 8.10 -6.82
N GLU A 136 8.21 6.85 -6.72
CA GLU A 136 9.11 6.40 -5.64
C GLU A 136 10.39 7.24 -5.60
N THR A 137 10.97 7.52 -6.76
CA THR A 137 12.20 8.30 -6.87
C THR A 137 12.00 9.73 -6.39
N GLU A 138 10.91 10.36 -6.81
CA GLU A 138 10.55 11.71 -6.39
C GLU A 138 10.24 11.79 -4.90
N TYR A 139 9.48 10.81 -4.39
CA TYR A 139 9.14 10.70 -2.98
C TYR A 139 10.39 10.60 -2.10
N ARG A 140 11.33 9.70 -2.43
CA ARG A 140 12.59 9.57 -1.68
C ARG A 140 13.43 10.85 -1.72
N LYS A 141 13.45 11.54 -2.86
CA LYS A 141 14.15 12.82 -2.99
C LYS A 141 13.53 13.91 -2.11
N ALA A 142 12.20 13.97 -2.06
CA ALA A 142 11.48 14.91 -1.20
C ALA A 142 11.72 14.58 0.28
N LEU A 143 11.69 13.31 0.66
CA LEU A 143 11.96 12.86 2.02
C LEU A 143 13.38 13.23 2.48
N ALA A 144 14.38 13.02 1.62
CA ALA A 144 15.76 13.40 1.92
C ALA A 144 15.91 14.92 2.17
N ARG A 145 15.25 15.74 1.34
CA ARG A 145 15.23 17.21 1.53
C ARG A 145 14.52 17.62 2.81
N PHE A 146 13.40 16.96 3.14
CA PHE A 146 12.70 17.21 4.39
C PHE A 146 13.62 16.94 5.59
N GLN A 147 14.28 15.78 5.61
CA GLN A 147 15.23 15.41 6.67
C GLN A 147 16.39 16.42 6.78
N GLU A 148 16.96 16.86 5.66
CA GLU A 148 18.00 17.88 5.63
C GLU A 148 17.55 19.19 6.29
N VAL A 149 16.37 19.68 5.91
CA VAL A 149 15.80 20.93 6.45
C VAL A 149 15.48 20.79 7.94
N THR A 150 14.93 19.65 8.36
CA THR A 150 14.62 19.35 9.78
C THR A 150 15.88 19.28 10.63
N ASN A 151 16.96 18.67 10.12
CA ASN A 151 18.24 18.60 10.81
C ASN A 151 18.85 20.00 10.97
N ARG A 152 18.83 20.80 9.90
CA ARG A 152 19.30 22.20 9.96
C ARG A 152 18.49 23.03 10.95
N TYR A 153 17.16 22.92 10.94
CA TYR A 153 16.32 23.61 11.92
C TYR A 153 16.69 23.24 13.36
N THR A 154 16.94 21.96 13.62
CA THR A 154 17.36 21.49 14.95
C THR A 154 18.71 22.08 15.37
N GLN A 155 19.67 22.14 14.46
CA GLN A 155 20.99 22.76 14.69
C GLN A 155 20.87 24.25 14.98
N GLU A 156 20.09 25.00 14.18
CA GLU A 156 19.97 26.45 14.38
C GLU A 156 19.23 26.77 15.66
N LYS A 157 18.22 25.97 16.02
CA LYS A 157 17.55 26.11 17.31
C LYS A 157 18.55 25.97 18.47
N GLN A 158 19.40 24.93 18.44
CA GLN A 158 20.42 24.72 19.48
C GLN A 158 21.44 25.87 19.51
N SER A 159 21.90 26.32 18.35
CA SER A 159 22.84 27.44 18.25
C SER A 159 22.27 28.72 18.86
N VAL A 160 21.00 29.03 18.58
CA VAL A 160 20.30 30.18 19.16
C VAL A 160 20.18 30.04 20.68
N ASP A 161 19.79 28.86 21.19
CA ASP A 161 19.67 28.61 22.63
C ASP A 161 21.02 28.79 23.36
N GLU A 162 22.13 28.34 22.74
CA GLU A 162 23.48 28.53 23.28
C GLU A 162 23.90 30.01 23.31
N LEU A 163 23.63 30.75 22.24
CA LEU A 163 23.93 32.18 22.17
C LEU A 163 23.14 32.97 23.23
N LEU A 164 21.86 32.66 23.41
CA LEU A 164 21.03 33.27 24.45
C LEU A 164 21.58 32.97 25.85
N LYS A 165 21.98 31.72 26.11
CA LYS A 165 22.60 31.33 27.38
C LYS A 165 23.93 32.05 27.64
N GLN A 166 24.78 32.19 26.61
CA GLN A 166 26.04 32.94 26.70
C GLN A 166 25.79 34.41 27.02
N ARG A 167 24.83 35.05 26.33
CA ARG A 167 24.41 36.43 26.59
C ARG A 167 23.98 36.59 28.06
N ASP A 168 23.11 35.70 28.54
CA ASP A 168 22.60 35.77 29.92
C ASP A 168 23.71 35.56 30.95
N SER A 169 24.65 34.66 30.68
CA SER A 169 25.85 34.49 31.50
C SER A 169 26.70 35.76 31.56
N ILE A 170 26.91 36.45 30.44
CA ILE A 170 27.65 37.71 30.38
C ILE A 170 26.91 38.79 31.17
N HIS A 171 25.59 38.94 30.99
CA HIS A 171 24.77 39.88 31.75
C HIS A 171 24.85 39.63 33.27
N ALA A 172 24.87 38.37 33.69
CA ALA A 172 25.03 38.02 35.10
C ALA A 172 26.37 38.54 35.67
N THR A 173 27.47 38.51 34.90
CA THR A 173 28.78 39.01 35.38
C THR A 173 28.78 40.51 35.69
N PHE A 174 28.06 41.33 34.91
CA PHE A 174 27.88 42.76 35.19
C PHE A 174 27.03 43.05 36.42
N THR A 175 26.22 42.07 36.84
CA THR A 175 25.34 42.18 38.01
C THR A 175 26.09 41.77 39.30
N VAL A 176 27.27 41.14 39.19
CA VAL A 176 28.14 40.74 40.32
C VAL A 176 29.21 41.81 40.57
N THR A 177 28.81 42.98 41.04
CA THR A 177 29.61 43.92 41.87
C THR A 177 28.64 45.03 42.32
N ARG A 178 28.32 45.23 43.60
CA ARG A 178 29.13 45.28 44.83
C ARG A 178 28.21 45.01 46.05
N PRO A 179 28.55 44.13 47.02
CA PRO A 179 27.90 44.20 48.33
C PRO A 179 28.32 45.55 48.96
N PRO A 180 27.38 46.37 49.47
CA PRO A 180 27.76 47.62 50.11
C PRO A 180 28.63 47.30 51.33
N SER A 181 29.93 47.58 51.22
CA SER A 181 30.82 47.65 52.36
C SER A 181 30.31 48.76 53.27
N GLY A 182 29.66 48.35 54.36
CA GLY A 182 29.55 49.03 55.65
C GLY A 182 29.14 50.50 55.65
N ILE A 183 27.85 50.75 55.88
CA ILE A 183 27.43 51.78 56.85
C ILE A 183 26.33 51.14 57.71
N SER A 184 26.69 50.84 58.95
CA SER A 184 25.79 50.72 60.08
C SER A 184 24.90 51.95 60.16
N ASN A 185 23.57 51.80 60.16
CA ASN A 185 22.67 52.34 61.19
C ASN A 185 21.20 52.53 60.76
N LEU A 186 20.33 52.06 61.66
CA LEU A 186 19.03 52.62 62.05
C LEU A 186 17.80 52.46 61.13
N SER A 187 16.98 51.46 61.51
CA SER A 187 15.59 51.55 61.99
C SER A 187 14.47 52.26 61.18
N ASN A 188 13.32 51.56 61.20
CA ASN A 188 11.92 52.01 61.15
C ASN A 188 11.17 52.05 59.79
N GLY A 189 10.45 50.96 59.51
CA GLY A 189 8.99 50.91 59.64
C GLY A 189 8.12 51.61 58.59
N SER A 190 7.37 50.85 57.79
CA SER A 190 5.90 50.73 57.89
C SER A 190 5.27 50.07 56.65
N SER A 191 4.55 48.99 56.90
CA SER A 191 3.26 48.57 56.30
C SER A 191 2.98 48.81 54.80
N SER A 192 2.83 47.73 54.04
CA SER A 192 1.50 47.32 53.54
C SER A 192 1.54 45.91 52.93
N LYS A 193 0.59 45.09 53.40
CA LYS A 193 0.30 43.71 52.95
C LYS A 193 -0.40 43.72 51.59
N VAL A 194 -0.02 42.82 50.69
CA VAL A 194 -0.96 42.08 49.82
C VAL A 194 -0.39 40.68 49.59
N PRO A 195 -1.09 39.58 49.97
CA PRO A 195 -0.68 38.22 49.66
C PRO A 195 -1.32 37.77 48.34
N VAL A 196 -0.53 37.14 47.47
CA VAL A 196 -1.05 36.29 46.39
C VAL A 196 -0.41 34.92 46.57
N GLU A 197 -1.14 34.05 47.26
CA GLU A 197 -1.02 32.60 47.17
C GLU A 197 -1.97 32.12 46.07
N THR A 198 -1.52 31.25 45.17
CA THR A 198 -2.22 30.06 44.65
C THR A 198 -1.34 29.45 43.56
N GLU A 199 -0.65 28.34 43.83
CA GLU A 199 -1.16 26.96 43.84
C GLU A 199 -1.59 26.45 42.47
N SER A 200 -0.81 25.50 41.97
CA SER A 200 -1.18 24.49 40.99
C SER A 200 -2.39 23.67 41.43
N PRO A 201 -3.21 23.17 40.50
CA PRO A 201 -3.89 21.90 40.73
C PRO A 201 -3.71 20.89 39.58
N THR A 202 -3.32 19.69 40.00
CA THR A 202 -3.50 18.41 39.32
C THR A 202 -4.83 17.77 39.76
N GLU A 203 -5.51 17.14 38.80
CA GLU A 203 -6.53 16.05 38.88
C GLU A 203 -7.88 16.45 39.55
N ASP A 204 -9.08 15.96 39.21
CA ASP A 204 -9.52 14.68 38.64
C ASP A 204 -11.01 14.77 38.19
N GLY A 205 -11.39 13.86 37.28
CA GLY A 205 -12.71 13.22 37.07
C GLY A 205 -14.06 13.91 37.29
N ASN A 206 -14.93 13.89 36.26
CA ASN A 206 -16.37 13.58 36.38
C ASN A 206 -16.96 13.28 34.97
N SER A 207 -17.24 12.00 34.64
CA SER A 207 -18.58 11.37 34.51
C SER A 207 -19.58 12.09 33.57
N ASP A 208 -20.49 11.48 32.80
CA ASP A 208 -20.80 10.13 32.31
C ASP A 208 -22.08 10.34 31.44
N GLY A 209 -22.31 9.49 30.45
CA GLY A 209 -23.67 9.17 30.00
C GLY A 209 -24.29 9.94 28.82
N LYS A 210 -24.41 9.20 27.70
CA LYS A 210 -25.66 8.51 27.27
C LYS A 210 -26.18 8.85 25.86
N ASP A 211 -26.13 7.80 25.03
CA ASP A 211 -27.06 7.34 23.98
C ASP A 211 -28.12 8.29 23.41
N LYS A 212 -28.13 8.41 22.07
CA LYS A 212 -29.14 7.81 21.16
C LYS A 212 -29.05 8.45 19.76
N SER A 213 -28.85 7.62 18.73
CA SER A 213 -29.83 7.33 17.66
C SER A 213 -29.17 6.63 16.48
#